data_AF-A0AAX0KZB4-F1
#
_entry.id   AF-A0AAX0KZB4-F1
#
_cell.length_a   1.000
_cell.length_b   1.000
_cell.length_c   1.000
_cell.angle_alpha   90.00
_cell.angle_beta   90.00
_cell.angle_gamma   90.00
#
_symmetry.space_group_name_H-M   'P 1'
#
loop_
_entity.id
_entity.type
_entity.pdbx_description
1 polymer ?
#
loop_
_entity_poly.entity_id
_entity_poly.type
_entity_poly.pdbx_seq_one_letter_code
_entity_poly.pdbx_strand_id
1 'polypeptide(L)'
;MLTDLAFALTSERPVNHLSPEHVTLLTELARCQIAAHEALRASAEPRSEAAALFAAKTERATQDMLRRALALGDRSPVEEPLREMARHFGVTLDESSTDRRALAFEALRVMLDVSRERERREVGTYEEPTPIFRSVLASRSAASGSVLPQVVAQSHAPALTIPAAAAPVAVSVPVSTIPSAIAPAEPQVASPDQPPTQEAHATPKRAKTGVADTVSSRPPSHDCEPEPIVTSPEPALKAPVMPREEPRILIDQSLLSDKARAALAKGPNIEFLEAFDLYFEIKELGYGDLFEARQKRFPDKGKNWKRTSGGNARKARDIWVDVLGNQPFHQIDWTEVDGVLNVIRRIPKYHGKKKNLLNTKGFRDLVERADEQELAAATALREELAAKGISKPAALERADLDAKIPRLRVATFLRHGRMANRVGKMLEAMKLIDENPFEICSWTNDEEKALKASEEDRSRMLWDDKIQKLFASPVYQGQCDEVDYPLFWAPLIARLAGCRAEEILQLGPDDFGSENGIAYFTVRNVAGNHVKSSAGE
;
A
#
# COMPACT_ATOMS: atom_id res chain seq x y z
N MET A 1 21.45 13.21 -24.99
CA MET A 1 20.82 12.55 -23.83
C MET A 1 20.95 11.02 -23.92
N LEU A 2 22.14 10.50 -24.25
CA LEU A 2 22.42 9.05 -24.25
C LEU A 2 22.99 8.56 -22.90
N THR A 3 23.35 9.48 -22.02
CA THR A 3 24.09 9.21 -20.80
C THR A 3 23.21 8.95 -19.58
N ASP A 4 22.10 9.67 -19.40
CA ASP A 4 21.42 9.64 -18.09
C ASP A 4 20.54 8.40 -17.84
N LEU A 5 19.94 7.82 -18.89
CA LEU A 5 19.17 6.58 -18.75
C LEU A 5 20.08 5.34 -18.66
N ALA A 6 21.22 5.38 -19.35
CA ALA A 6 22.27 4.36 -19.24
C ALA A 6 22.98 4.43 -17.88
N PHE A 7 23.06 5.63 -17.27
CA PHE A 7 23.61 5.85 -15.94
C PHE A 7 22.66 5.37 -14.82
N ALA A 8 21.35 5.53 -15.00
CA ALA A 8 20.35 5.01 -14.06
C ALA A 8 20.30 3.46 -14.05
N LEU A 9 20.44 2.81 -15.20
CA LEU A 9 20.52 1.35 -15.29
C LEU A 9 21.81 0.76 -14.70
N THR A 10 22.90 1.55 -14.62
CA THR A 10 24.20 1.09 -14.08
C THR A 10 24.35 1.30 -12.56
N SER A 11 23.48 2.10 -11.93
CA SER A 11 23.66 2.53 -10.53
C SER A 11 22.91 1.71 -9.47
N GLU A 12 21.91 0.89 -9.83
CA GLU A 12 21.16 0.09 -8.85
C GLU A 12 21.59 -1.39 -8.71
N ARG A 13 22.36 -1.91 -9.67
CA ARG A 13 23.17 -3.14 -9.58
C ARG A 13 24.05 -3.14 -10.82
N PRO A 14 25.38 -3.07 -10.72
CA PRO A 14 26.19 -3.10 -11.91
C PRO A 14 26.01 -4.48 -12.57
N VAL A 15 25.44 -4.49 -13.78
CA VAL A 15 25.26 -5.69 -14.60
C VAL A 15 26.63 -6.06 -15.21
N ASN A 16 27.58 -6.38 -14.33
CA ASN A 16 29.00 -6.63 -14.66
C ASN A 16 29.22 -7.87 -15.52
N HIS A 17 28.16 -8.63 -15.81
CA HIS A 17 28.20 -9.87 -16.57
C HIS A 17 27.61 -9.74 -17.98
N LEU A 18 27.18 -8.54 -18.40
CA LEU A 18 26.71 -8.26 -19.76
C LEU A 18 27.69 -7.36 -20.51
N SER A 19 27.82 -7.57 -21.81
CA SER A 19 28.59 -6.69 -22.68
C SER A 19 27.85 -5.34 -22.87
N PRO A 20 28.56 -4.26 -23.25
CA PRO A 20 27.93 -2.98 -23.60
C PRO A 20 26.88 -3.10 -24.71
N GLU A 21 27.09 -4.02 -25.66
CA GLU A 21 26.14 -4.32 -26.73
C GLU A 21 24.85 -4.92 -26.18
N HIS A 22 24.94 -5.85 -25.22
CA HIS A 22 23.79 -6.44 -24.53
C HIS A 22 22.99 -5.39 -23.74
N VAL A 23 23.67 -4.47 -23.04
CA VAL A 23 22.99 -3.38 -22.32
C VAL A 23 22.25 -2.44 -23.28
N THR A 24 22.87 -2.14 -24.42
CA THR A 24 22.25 -1.33 -25.49
C THR A 24 21.01 -2.03 -26.03
N LEU A 25 21.12 -3.33 -26.33
CA LEU A 25 20.01 -4.15 -26.83
C LEU A 25 18.81 -4.16 -25.87
N LEU A 26 19.06 -4.33 -24.57
CA LEU A 26 18.01 -4.31 -23.56
C LEU A 26 17.36 -2.92 -23.39
N THR A 27 18.17 -1.86 -23.49
CA THR A 27 17.68 -0.49 -23.42
C THR A 27 16.75 -0.19 -24.59
N GLU A 28 17.12 -0.59 -25.80
CA GLU A 28 16.31 -0.40 -27.00
C GLU A 28 15.08 -1.31 -27.00
N LEU A 29 15.18 -2.54 -26.48
CA LEU A 29 14.01 -3.38 -26.24
C LEU A 29 12.96 -2.66 -25.38
N ALA A 30 13.37 -2.07 -24.26
CA ALA A 30 12.45 -1.33 -23.39
C ALA A 30 11.81 -0.13 -24.12
N ARG A 31 12.64 0.67 -24.80
CA ARG A 31 12.19 1.86 -25.54
C ARG A 31 11.20 1.50 -26.64
N CYS A 32 11.53 0.54 -27.49
CA CYS A 32 10.67 0.09 -28.58
C CYS A 32 9.34 -0.44 -28.05
N GLN A 33 9.36 -1.24 -26.99
CA GLN A 33 8.15 -1.81 -26.40
C GLN A 33 7.23 -0.73 -25.82
N ILE A 34 7.78 0.26 -25.10
CA ILE A 34 6.98 1.38 -24.56
C ILE A 34 6.45 2.27 -25.69
N ALA A 35 7.30 2.60 -26.67
CA ALA A 35 6.93 3.46 -27.80
C ALA A 35 5.85 2.82 -28.68
N ALA A 36 5.96 1.52 -28.98
CA ALA A 36 4.97 0.79 -29.76
C ALA A 36 3.62 0.76 -29.04
N HIS A 37 3.62 0.55 -27.71
CA HIS A 37 2.40 0.57 -26.91
C HIS A 37 1.74 1.96 -26.92
N GLU A 38 2.50 3.03 -26.72
CA GLU A 38 1.95 4.39 -26.79
C GLU A 38 1.47 4.75 -28.20
N ALA A 39 2.15 4.33 -29.26
CA ALA A 39 1.71 4.57 -30.63
C ALA A 39 0.38 3.89 -30.95
N LEU A 40 0.18 2.66 -30.46
CA LEU A 40 -1.10 1.96 -30.55
C LEU A 40 -2.19 2.70 -29.78
N ARG A 41 -1.91 3.20 -28.58
CA ARG A 41 -2.87 3.98 -27.79
C ARG A 41 -3.20 5.32 -28.44
N ALA A 42 -2.22 5.99 -29.01
CA ALA A 42 -2.39 7.28 -29.66
C ALA A 42 -3.19 7.20 -30.97
N SER A 43 -3.18 6.03 -31.63
CA SER A 43 -3.93 5.79 -32.87
C SER A 43 -5.29 5.10 -32.68
N ALA A 44 -5.55 4.56 -31.48
CA ALA A 44 -6.82 3.91 -31.15
C ALA A 44 -7.96 4.92 -30.95
N GLU A 45 -9.19 4.48 -31.22
CA GLU A 45 -10.38 5.25 -30.88
C GLU A 45 -10.50 5.48 -29.36
N PRO A 46 -11.19 6.55 -28.92
CA PRO A 46 -11.45 6.77 -27.51
C PRO A 46 -12.14 5.54 -26.87
N ARG A 47 -11.52 5.03 -25.80
CA ARG A 47 -12.02 3.86 -25.07
C ARG A 47 -12.80 4.26 -23.82
N SER A 48 -13.66 3.36 -23.35
CA SER A 48 -14.32 3.51 -22.05
C SER A 48 -13.35 3.27 -20.89
N GLU A 49 -13.71 3.77 -19.70
CA GLU A 49 -12.96 3.51 -18.46
C GLU A 49 -12.84 2.00 -18.16
N ALA A 50 -13.93 1.25 -18.38
CA ALA A 50 -13.92 -0.21 -18.23
C ALA A 50 -12.90 -0.89 -19.16
N ALA A 51 -12.76 -0.42 -20.40
CA ALA A 51 -11.76 -0.93 -21.33
C ALA A 51 -10.33 -0.58 -20.89
N ALA A 52 -10.10 0.62 -20.33
CA ALA A 52 -8.81 1.00 -19.76
C ALA A 52 -8.43 0.13 -18.56
N LEU A 53 -9.37 -0.12 -17.64
CA LEU A 53 -9.16 -1.00 -16.49
C LEU A 53 -8.92 -2.46 -16.91
N PHE A 54 -9.62 -2.94 -17.94
CA PHE A 54 -9.38 -4.27 -18.50
C PHE A 54 -7.97 -4.39 -19.11
N ALA A 55 -7.50 -3.37 -19.84
CA ALA A 55 -6.15 -3.34 -20.38
C ALA A 55 -5.08 -3.34 -19.26
N ALA A 56 -5.27 -2.52 -18.22
CA ALA A 56 -4.40 -2.51 -17.04
C ALA A 56 -4.39 -3.89 -16.33
N LYS A 57 -5.55 -4.55 -16.20
CA LYS A 57 -5.65 -5.91 -15.65
C LYS A 57 -4.91 -6.94 -16.52
N THR A 58 -4.95 -6.77 -17.84
CA THR A 58 -4.23 -7.63 -18.78
C THR A 58 -2.72 -7.48 -18.61
N GLU A 59 -2.21 -6.25 -18.46
CA GLU A 59 -0.80 -6.02 -18.12
C GLU A 59 -0.42 -6.66 -16.79
N ARG A 60 -1.28 -6.58 -15.76
CA ARG A 60 -1.02 -7.27 -14.48
C ARG A 60 -0.90 -8.79 -14.63
N ALA A 61 -1.72 -9.41 -15.49
CA ALA A 61 -1.59 -10.82 -15.82
C ALA A 61 -0.27 -11.14 -16.53
N THR A 62 0.18 -10.27 -17.44
CA THR A 62 1.52 -10.35 -18.07
C THR A 62 2.63 -10.27 -17.02
N GLN A 63 2.52 -9.38 -16.04
CA GLN A 63 3.50 -9.30 -14.94
C GLN A 63 3.55 -10.58 -14.11
N ASP A 64 2.40 -11.19 -13.80
CA ASP A 64 2.36 -12.45 -13.04
C ASP A 64 2.98 -13.61 -13.81
N MET A 65 2.76 -13.66 -15.13
CA MET A 65 3.46 -14.61 -16.02
C MET A 65 4.97 -14.38 -15.99
N LEU A 66 5.45 -13.14 -16.13
CA LEU A 66 6.88 -12.82 -16.13
C LEU A 66 7.54 -13.09 -14.77
N ARG A 67 6.83 -12.84 -13.65
CA ARG A 67 7.31 -13.22 -12.30
C ARG A 67 7.45 -14.73 -12.15
N ARG A 68 6.48 -15.49 -12.66
CA ARG A 68 6.57 -16.96 -12.68
C ARG A 68 7.73 -17.44 -13.54
N ALA A 69 7.91 -16.86 -14.72
CA ALA A 69 9.01 -17.18 -15.62
C ALA A 69 10.37 -16.91 -14.96
N LEU A 70 10.54 -15.75 -14.31
CA LEU A 70 11.74 -15.44 -13.51
C LEU A 70 11.97 -16.45 -12.38
N ALA A 71 10.92 -16.82 -11.64
CA ALA A 71 11.02 -17.76 -10.52
C ALA A 71 11.39 -19.18 -10.98
N LEU A 72 10.92 -19.61 -12.14
CA LEU A 72 11.20 -20.93 -12.72
C LEU A 72 12.46 -20.93 -13.60
N GLY A 73 13.07 -19.78 -13.85
CA GLY A 73 14.16 -19.62 -14.82
C GLY A 73 13.73 -19.89 -16.27
N ASP A 74 12.44 -19.83 -16.57
CA ASP A 74 11.89 -19.99 -17.91
C ASP A 74 12.12 -18.71 -18.71
N ARG A 75 12.91 -18.82 -19.78
CA ARG A 75 13.32 -17.70 -20.64
C ARG A 75 12.47 -17.56 -21.90
N SER A 76 11.58 -18.53 -22.16
CA SER A 76 10.77 -18.56 -23.37
C SER A 76 9.99 -17.26 -23.65
N PRO A 77 9.47 -16.50 -22.67
CA PRO A 77 8.68 -15.29 -22.97
C PRO A 77 9.47 -14.15 -23.63
N VAL A 78 10.81 -14.18 -23.59
CA VAL A 78 11.65 -13.09 -24.09
C VAL A 78 12.58 -13.49 -25.23
N GLU A 79 12.58 -14.76 -25.64
CA GLU A 79 13.44 -15.24 -26.72
C GLU A 79 13.10 -14.56 -28.05
N GLU A 80 11.82 -14.50 -28.40
CA GLU A 80 11.38 -13.88 -29.65
C GLU A 80 11.60 -12.35 -29.67
N PRO A 81 11.20 -11.58 -28.62
CA PRO A 81 11.53 -10.16 -28.54
C PRO A 81 13.03 -9.86 -28.64
N LEU A 82 13.89 -10.66 -28.02
CA LEU A 82 15.33 -10.49 -28.10
C LEU A 82 15.88 -10.82 -29.49
N ARG A 83 15.40 -11.90 -30.12
CA ARG A 83 15.82 -12.29 -31.47
C ARG A 83 15.47 -11.20 -32.47
N GLU A 84 14.27 -10.64 -32.38
CA GLU A 84 13.83 -9.57 -33.28
C GLU A 84 14.63 -8.29 -33.06
N MET A 85 14.89 -7.93 -31.80
CA MET A 85 15.72 -6.77 -31.48
C MET A 85 17.16 -6.95 -31.98
N ALA A 86 17.75 -8.14 -31.78
CA ALA A 86 19.09 -8.44 -32.24
C ALA A 86 19.19 -8.37 -33.77
N ARG A 87 18.19 -8.87 -34.49
CA ARG A 87 18.07 -8.76 -35.94
C ARG A 87 18.00 -7.30 -36.40
N HIS A 88 17.23 -6.47 -35.72
CA HIS A 88 17.08 -5.04 -36.05
C HIS A 88 18.38 -4.26 -35.88
N PHE A 89 19.17 -4.58 -34.85
CA PHE A 89 20.43 -3.91 -34.53
C PHE A 89 21.67 -4.57 -35.14
N GLY A 90 21.50 -5.62 -35.95
CA GLY A 90 22.61 -6.35 -36.59
C GLY A 90 23.50 -7.09 -35.59
N VAL A 91 22.99 -7.43 -34.41
CA VAL A 91 23.71 -8.16 -33.36
C VAL A 91 23.49 -9.66 -33.55
N THR A 92 24.57 -10.42 -33.67
CA THR A 92 24.51 -11.89 -33.70
C THR A 92 24.50 -12.45 -32.29
N LEU A 93 23.40 -13.07 -31.86
CA LEU A 93 23.32 -13.78 -30.59
C LEU A 93 23.78 -15.23 -30.80
N ASP A 94 24.92 -15.62 -30.22
CA ASP A 94 25.35 -17.02 -30.21
C ASP A 94 24.37 -17.85 -29.35
N GLU A 95 23.64 -18.73 -30.03
CA GLU A 95 22.63 -19.65 -29.47
C GLU A 95 23.20 -20.58 -28.38
N SER A 96 24.52 -20.83 -28.40
CA SER A 96 25.18 -21.77 -27.47
C SER A 96 25.86 -21.10 -26.26
N SER A 97 25.91 -19.76 -26.22
CA SER A 97 26.65 -19.02 -25.20
C SER A 97 25.95 -18.99 -23.82
N THR A 98 26.74 -19.02 -22.75
CA THR A 98 26.28 -18.68 -21.38
C THR A 98 25.71 -17.27 -21.29
N ASP A 99 26.24 -16.37 -22.12
CA ASP A 99 25.93 -14.95 -22.12
C ASP A 99 24.51 -14.70 -22.64
N ARG A 100 24.01 -15.51 -23.58
CA ARG A 100 22.61 -15.49 -24.01
C ARG A 100 21.65 -15.80 -22.86
N ARG A 101 21.96 -16.77 -22.01
CA ARG A 101 21.09 -17.13 -20.88
C ARG A 101 21.02 -16.02 -19.83
N ALA A 102 22.12 -15.30 -19.64
CA ALA A 102 22.15 -14.13 -18.78
C ALA A 102 21.39 -12.95 -19.41
N LEU A 103 21.60 -12.69 -20.70
CA LEU A 103 20.88 -11.68 -21.47
C LEU A 103 19.36 -11.91 -21.43
N ALA A 104 18.90 -13.15 -21.66
CA ALA A 104 17.49 -13.50 -21.59
C ALA A 104 16.92 -13.37 -20.16
N PHE A 105 17.71 -13.68 -19.14
CA PHE A 105 17.28 -13.46 -17.76
C PHE A 105 17.09 -11.97 -17.45
N GLU A 106 18.02 -11.12 -17.88
CA GLU A 106 17.90 -9.67 -17.71
C GLU A 106 16.78 -9.09 -18.58
N ALA A 107 16.53 -9.63 -19.78
CA ALA A 107 15.39 -9.24 -20.61
C ALA A 107 14.04 -9.52 -19.96
N LEU A 108 13.89 -10.63 -19.21
CA LEU A 108 12.68 -10.88 -18.42
C LEU A 108 12.43 -9.79 -17.37
N ARG A 109 13.49 -9.33 -16.71
CA ARG A 109 13.41 -8.25 -15.72
C ARG A 109 13.01 -6.94 -16.39
N VAL A 110 13.63 -6.62 -17.52
CA VAL A 110 13.28 -5.44 -18.32
C VAL A 110 11.83 -5.49 -18.81
N MET A 111 11.37 -6.63 -19.33
CA MET A 111 9.98 -6.79 -19.79
C MET A 111 8.97 -6.68 -18.65
N LEU A 112 9.33 -7.11 -17.43
CA LEU A 112 8.49 -6.92 -16.25
C LEU A 112 8.34 -5.43 -15.91
N ASP A 113 9.43 -4.66 -15.99
CA ASP A 113 9.39 -3.22 -15.74
C ASP A 113 8.66 -2.46 -16.85
N VAL A 114 8.80 -2.88 -18.11
CA VAL A 114 8.00 -2.37 -19.23
C VAL A 114 6.50 -2.62 -19.00
N SER A 115 6.10 -3.81 -18.57
CA SER A 115 4.68 -4.12 -18.32
C SER A 115 4.10 -3.31 -17.15
N ARG A 116 4.90 -3.04 -16.10
CA ARG A 116 4.52 -2.10 -15.03
C ARG A 116 4.31 -0.70 -15.57
N GLU A 117 5.21 -0.23 -16.43
CA GLU A 117 5.09 1.09 -17.05
C GLU A 117 3.84 1.18 -17.93
N ARG A 118 3.53 0.14 -18.71
CA ARG A 118 2.30 0.06 -19.50
C ARG A 118 1.06 0.11 -18.62
N GLU A 119 0.98 -0.69 -17.57
CA GLU A 119 -0.17 -0.67 -16.63
C GLU A 119 -0.44 0.75 -16.11
N ARG A 120 0.61 1.49 -15.70
CA ARG A 120 0.47 2.89 -15.23
C ARG A 120 -0.08 3.80 -16.32
N ARG A 121 0.45 3.68 -17.53
CA ARG A 121 0.01 4.49 -18.67
C ARG A 121 -1.42 4.16 -19.07
N GLU A 122 -1.87 2.92 -18.92
CA GLU A 122 -3.25 2.52 -19.22
C GLU A 122 -4.27 3.26 -18.36
N VAL A 123 -3.92 3.61 -17.13
CA VAL A 123 -4.75 4.42 -16.23
C VAL A 123 -4.39 5.92 -16.25
N GLY A 124 -3.64 6.36 -17.25
CA GLY A 124 -3.31 7.77 -17.46
C GLY A 124 -2.25 8.35 -16.50
N THR A 125 -1.50 7.49 -15.81
CA THR A 125 -0.43 7.93 -14.89
C THR A 125 0.92 7.97 -15.61
N TYR A 126 1.60 9.12 -15.54
CA TYR A 126 2.93 9.34 -16.10
C TYR A 126 3.84 9.94 -15.03
N GLU A 127 4.98 9.31 -14.72
CA GLU A 127 5.94 9.83 -13.73
C GLU A 127 6.73 11.04 -14.24
N GLU A 128 6.98 11.04 -15.54
CA GLU A 128 7.91 11.95 -16.18
C GLU A 128 7.13 13.05 -16.93
N PRO A 129 7.48 14.34 -16.75
CA PRO A 129 6.84 15.40 -17.52
C PRO A 129 7.11 15.21 -19.01
N THR A 130 6.14 15.54 -19.86
CA THR A 130 6.27 15.35 -21.30
C THR A 130 7.48 16.12 -21.85
N PRO A 131 8.14 15.62 -22.91
CA PRO A 131 9.25 16.33 -23.54
C PRO A 131 8.90 17.77 -23.95
N ILE A 132 7.64 17.99 -24.37
CA ILE A 132 7.09 19.31 -24.68
C ILE A 132 7.08 20.19 -23.44
N PHE A 133 6.55 19.70 -22.33
CA PHE A 133 6.52 20.46 -21.07
C PHE A 133 7.93 20.78 -20.56
N ARG A 134 8.87 19.83 -20.64
CA ARG A 134 10.29 20.07 -20.31
C ARG A 134 10.91 21.14 -21.20
N SER A 135 10.66 21.08 -22.51
CA SER A 135 11.14 22.09 -23.46
C SER A 135 10.61 23.49 -23.14
N VAL A 136 9.33 23.59 -22.74
CA VAL A 136 8.71 24.86 -22.30
C VAL A 136 9.37 25.38 -21.02
N LEU A 137 9.60 24.51 -20.02
CA LEU A 137 10.28 24.89 -18.77
C LEU A 137 11.73 25.31 -19.00
N ALA A 138 12.46 24.61 -19.88
CA ALA A 138 13.81 24.96 -20.27
C ALA A 138 13.86 26.30 -21.02
N SER A 139 12.91 26.57 -21.92
CA SER A 139 12.82 27.83 -22.65
C SER A 139 12.52 29.03 -21.75
N ARG A 140 11.68 28.84 -20.71
CA ARG A 140 11.44 29.87 -19.68
C ARG A 140 12.67 30.17 -18.83
N SER A 141 13.44 29.14 -18.51
CA SER A 141 14.69 29.28 -17.77
C SER A 141 15.76 30.03 -18.60
N ALA A 142 15.80 29.80 -19.91
CA ALA A 142 16.69 30.51 -20.82
C ALA A 142 16.25 31.96 -21.11
N ALA A 143 14.96 32.28 -20.99
CA ALA A 143 14.40 33.61 -21.27
C ALA A 143 14.54 34.63 -20.12
N SER A 144 15.17 34.29 -19.00
CA SER A 144 15.34 35.18 -17.83
C SER A 144 16.34 36.34 -18.03
N GLY A 145 16.70 36.66 -19.29
CA GLY A 145 17.59 37.77 -19.64
C GLY A 145 17.07 38.69 -20.76
N SER A 146 15.85 38.52 -21.27
CA SER A 146 15.30 39.39 -22.31
C SER A 146 14.11 40.18 -21.81
N VAL A 147 14.24 41.51 -21.89
CA VAL A 147 13.20 42.50 -21.64
C VAL A 147 11.94 42.14 -22.42
N LEU A 148 10.83 41.95 -21.70
CA LEU A 148 9.51 41.77 -22.31
C LEU A 148 9.17 43.00 -23.16
N PRO A 149 8.76 42.84 -24.44
CA PRO A 149 8.09 43.91 -25.13
C PRO A 149 6.71 44.11 -24.48
N GLN A 150 6.46 45.36 -24.10
CA GLN A 150 5.21 45.86 -23.58
C GLN A 150 4.10 45.63 -24.59
N VAL A 151 3.25 44.62 -24.36
CA VAL A 151 2.05 44.40 -25.17
C VAL A 151 0.99 45.39 -24.71
N VAL A 152 0.84 46.45 -25.50
CA VAL A 152 -0.33 47.33 -25.47
C VAL A 152 -1.56 46.50 -25.82
N ALA A 153 -2.57 46.54 -24.95
CA ALA A 153 -3.85 45.91 -25.17
C ALA A 153 -4.51 46.51 -26.43
N GLN A 154 -4.57 45.73 -27.50
CA GLN A 154 -5.50 45.96 -28.60
C GLN A 154 -6.44 44.77 -28.69
N SER A 155 -7.68 45.04 -28.30
CA SER A 155 -8.83 44.16 -28.45
C SER A 155 -9.23 44.12 -29.93
N HIS A 156 -8.86 43.05 -30.62
CA HIS A 156 -9.54 42.64 -31.85
C HIS A 156 -9.70 41.12 -31.85
N ALA A 157 -10.95 40.68 -31.75
CA ALA A 157 -11.33 39.33 -32.13
C ALA A 157 -11.30 39.22 -33.66
N PRO A 158 -10.76 38.11 -34.20
CA PRO A 158 -11.31 37.55 -35.40
C PRO A 158 -11.66 36.07 -35.21
N ALA A 159 -12.91 35.75 -35.54
CA ALA A 159 -13.32 34.40 -35.91
C ALA A 159 -12.63 34.03 -37.24
N LEU A 160 -11.97 32.87 -37.30
CA LEU A 160 -11.53 32.27 -38.57
C LEU A 160 -11.63 30.74 -38.52
N THR A 161 -12.72 30.28 -39.13
CA THR A 161 -12.84 29.14 -40.07
C THR A 161 -11.63 28.21 -40.25
N ILE A 162 -11.91 26.92 -40.07
CA ILE A 162 -11.07 25.77 -40.43
C ILE A 162 -11.13 25.56 -41.95
N PRO A 163 -10.00 25.49 -42.67
CA PRO A 163 -9.94 24.89 -44.00
C PRO A 163 -9.63 23.40 -43.90
N ALA A 164 -10.44 22.60 -44.60
CA ALA A 164 -10.16 21.20 -44.90
C ALA A 164 -9.10 21.09 -46.02
N ALA A 165 -8.09 20.25 -45.85
CA ALA A 165 -7.23 19.83 -46.94
C ALA A 165 -6.58 18.44 -46.70
N ALA A 166 -6.95 17.53 -47.60
CA ALA A 166 -6.16 16.49 -48.28
C ALA A 166 -5.34 15.47 -47.48
N ALA A 167 -5.79 14.21 -47.63
CA ALA A 167 -5.09 12.98 -47.29
C ALA A 167 -3.81 12.75 -48.10
N PRO A 168 -2.85 11.98 -47.56
CA PRO A 168 -1.95 11.18 -48.37
C PRO A 168 -2.20 9.66 -48.21
N VAL A 169 -2.17 9.04 -49.38
CA VAL A 169 -2.08 7.63 -49.77
C VAL A 169 -1.49 6.68 -48.73
N ALA A 170 -2.27 5.63 -48.42
CA ALA A 170 -1.87 4.48 -47.61
C ALA A 170 -0.91 3.55 -48.36
N VAL A 171 0.17 3.14 -47.71
CA VAL A 171 0.98 1.98 -48.09
C VAL A 171 0.61 0.83 -47.16
N SER A 172 -0.03 -0.19 -47.72
CA SER A 172 -0.44 -1.41 -47.01
C SER A 172 0.75 -2.34 -46.80
N VAL A 173 1.04 -2.69 -45.55
CA VAL A 173 1.91 -3.82 -45.19
C VAL A 173 1.02 -4.92 -44.60
N PRO A 174 1.12 -6.18 -45.05
CA PRO A 174 0.22 -7.25 -44.60
C PRO A 174 0.52 -7.66 -43.17
N VAL A 175 -0.49 -7.60 -42.30
CA VAL A 175 -0.46 -8.17 -40.94
C VAL A 175 -0.82 -9.65 -41.02
N SER A 176 0.04 -10.50 -40.47
CA SER A 176 -0.15 -11.93 -40.35
C SER A 176 -1.13 -12.24 -39.21
N THR A 177 -2.28 -12.81 -39.54
CA THR A 177 -3.26 -13.39 -38.60
C THR A 177 -2.70 -14.66 -37.96
N ILE A 178 -2.60 -14.68 -36.63
CA ILE A 178 -2.39 -15.91 -35.85
C ILE A 178 -3.77 -16.56 -35.58
N PRO A 179 -3.96 -17.86 -35.83
CA PRO A 179 -5.22 -18.57 -35.61
C PRO A 179 -5.47 -18.90 -34.13
N SER A 180 -6.73 -18.82 -33.73
CA SER A 180 -7.29 -19.41 -32.51
C SER A 180 -6.90 -20.88 -32.39
N ALA A 181 -6.14 -21.22 -31.35
CA ALA A 181 -5.80 -22.60 -31.03
C ALA A 181 -6.91 -23.24 -30.19
N ILE A 182 -7.42 -24.34 -30.75
CA ILE A 182 -8.34 -25.34 -30.22
C ILE A 182 -7.70 -26.03 -29.00
N ALA A 183 -8.54 -26.36 -28.02
CA ALA A 183 -8.19 -27.12 -26.82
C ALA A 183 -7.57 -28.50 -27.16
N PRO A 184 -6.46 -28.92 -26.50
CA PRO A 184 -5.98 -30.28 -26.61
C PRO A 184 -6.64 -31.19 -25.57
N ALA A 185 -7.08 -32.34 -26.07
CA ALA A 185 -7.64 -33.46 -25.35
C ALA A 185 -6.61 -34.15 -24.43
N GLU A 186 -7.12 -34.73 -23.34
CA GLU A 186 -6.39 -35.54 -22.36
C GLU A 186 -5.82 -36.84 -22.96
N PRO A 187 -4.62 -37.30 -22.53
CA PRO A 187 -4.13 -38.64 -22.86
C PRO A 187 -4.68 -39.70 -21.90
N GLN A 188 -5.31 -40.72 -22.47
CA GLN A 188 -5.69 -41.97 -21.81
C GLN A 188 -4.45 -42.80 -21.44
N VAL A 189 -4.38 -43.25 -20.19
CA VAL A 189 -3.49 -44.34 -19.75
C VAL A 189 -4.37 -45.52 -19.33
N ALA A 190 -4.06 -46.69 -19.89
CA ALA A 190 -4.75 -47.95 -19.69
C ALA A 190 -4.60 -48.49 -18.25
N SER A 191 -5.61 -49.21 -17.78
CA SER A 191 -5.53 -50.13 -16.64
C SER A 191 -6.24 -51.44 -17.02
N PRO A 192 -5.71 -52.61 -16.62
CA PRO A 192 -6.29 -53.91 -16.96
C PRO A 192 -7.26 -54.43 -15.89
N ASP A 193 -8.23 -55.20 -16.39
CA ASP A 193 -8.96 -56.33 -15.81
C ASP A 193 -9.80 -56.18 -14.52
N GLN A 194 -11.11 -56.15 -14.77
CA GLN A 194 -12.21 -56.60 -13.90
C GLN A 194 -12.49 -58.11 -14.16
N PRO A 195 -13.17 -58.89 -13.28
CA PRO A 195 -14.66 -58.81 -13.14
C PRO A 195 -15.24 -59.36 -11.79
N PRO A 196 -16.57 -59.58 -11.62
CA PRO A 196 -17.74 -58.70 -11.88
C PRO A 196 -18.81 -58.73 -10.74
N THR A 197 -20.02 -58.17 -11.03
CA THR A 197 -21.41 -58.50 -10.56
C THR A 197 -22.03 -57.36 -9.70
N GLN A 198 -23.21 -56.75 -9.94
CA GLN A 198 -24.38 -56.96 -10.82
C GLN A 198 -25.27 -55.69 -10.93
N GLU A 199 -26.13 -55.66 -11.96
CA GLU A 199 -27.09 -54.63 -12.42
C GLU A 199 -28.37 -54.44 -11.57
N ALA A 200 -29.06 -53.28 -11.72
CA ALA A 200 -30.45 -53.23 -12.26
C ALA A 200 -31.02 -51.79 -12.47
N HIS A 201 -31.26 -51.47 -13.74
CA HIS A 201 -32.29 -50.64 -14.41
C HIS A 201 -33.37 -49.81 -13.65
N ALA A 202 -33.64 -48.57 -14.12
CA ALA A 202 -34.70 -48.24 -15.11
C ALA A 202 -35.18 -46.75 -15.08
N THR A 203 -35.22 -46.12 -16.25
CA THR A 203 -35.86 -44.83 -16.65
C THR A 203 -37.29 -45.08 -17.22
N PRO A 204 -38.02 -44.16 -17.94
CA PRO A 204 -38.33 -42.71 -17.82
C PRO A 204 -39.81 -42.36 -18.19
N LYS A 205 -40.22 -41.06 -18.21
CA LYS A 205 -41.02 -40.36 -19.28
C LYS A 205 -41.31 -38.88 -18.91
N ARG A 206 -40.91 -37.89 -19.74
CA ARG A 206 -41.65 -37.15 -20.82
C ARG A 206 -42.85 -36.32 -20.31
N ALA A 207 -43.20 -35.11 -20.77
CA ALA A 207 -42.59 -33.95 -21.42
C ALA A 207 -43.71 -32.89 -21.66
N LYS A 208 -43.30 -31.69 -22.11
CA LYS A 208 -43.95 -30.78 -23.09
C LYS A 208 -44.78 -29.55 -22.63
N THR A 209 -44.22 -28.38 -23.01
CA THR A 209 -44.79 -27.24 -23.79
C THR A 209 -45.91 -26.40 -23.14
N GLY A 210 -46.03 -25.06 -23.22
CA GLY A 210 -45.29 -23.96 -23.85
C GLY A 210 -46.24 -22.75 -24.11
N VAL A 211 -45.66 -21.54 -24.26
CA VAL A 211 -46.09 -20.39 -25.10
C VAL A 211 -47.17 -19.38 -24.62
N ALA A 212 -46.66 -18.16 -24.35
CA ALA A 212 -47.02 -16.78 -24.77
C ALA A 212 -48.39 -16.07 -24.55
N ASP A 213 -48.25 -14.86 -23.97
CA ASP A 213 -48.80 -13.52 -24.28
C ASP A 213 -50.25 -13.32 -24.77
N THR A 214 -51.01 -12.44 -24.10
CA THR A 214 -51.80 -11.38 -24.77
C THR A 214 -52.13 -10.21 -23.81
N VAL A 215 -51.91 -9.00 -24.32
CA VAL A 215 -52.22 -7.66 -23.78
C VAL A 215 -53.72 -7.33 -23.90
N SER A 216 -54.33 -6.61 -22.96
CA SER A 216 -55.50 -5.78 -23.25
C SER A 216 -55.67 -4.61 -22.28
N SER A 217 -55.84 -3.42 -22.84
CA SER A 217 -55.98 -2.10 -22.20
C SER A 217 -57.23 -1.42 -22.75
N ARG A 218 -58.09 -0.80 -21.91
CA ARG A 218 -58.94 0.40 -22.22
C ARG A 218 -59.87 0.85 -21.05
N PRO A 219 -60.50 2.07 -21.06
CA PRO A 219 -60.21 3.17 -20.12
C PRO A 219 -61.49 3.83 -19.47
N PRO A 220 -61.67 5.17 -19.26
CA PRO A 220 -61.69 5.82 -17.93
C PRO A 220 -62.96 6.69 -17.61
N SER A 221 -62.93 7.38 -16.44
CA SER A 221 -63.61 8.67 -16.06
C SER A 221 -65.16 8.69 -15.91
N HIS A 222 -65.86 9.48 -15.07
CA HIS A 222 -65.59 10.68 -14.24
C HIS A 222 -66.75 10.87 -13.19
N ASP A 223 -66.45 11.60 -12.10
CA ASP A 223 -67.29 12.54 -11.29
C ASP A 223 -68.44 12.11 -10.34
N CYS A 224 -68.23 12.33 -9.03
CA CYS A 224 -69.12 13.10 -8.14
C CYS A 224 -68.46 13.42 -6.78
N GLU A 225 -68.40 14.71 -6.42
CA GLU A 225 -68.09 15.32 -5.11
C GLU A 225 -69.41 15.73 -4.39
N PRO A 226 -69.40 16.29 -3.16
CA PRO A 226 -68.68 15.94 -1.91
C PRO A 226 -69.65 15.95 -0.69
N GLU A 227 -69.16 15.70 0.55
CA GLU A 227 -69.68 16.17 1.89
C GLU A 227 -69.02 15.33 3.05
N PRO A 228 -68.97 15.77 4.35
CA PRO A 228 -67.77 16.39 4.94
C PRO A 228 -67.14 15.65 6.15
N ILE A 229 -65.86 15.99 6.40
CA ILE A 229 -65.12 16.12 7.68
C ILE A 229 -65.42 15.09 8.79
N VAL A 230 -64.47 14.17 9.05
CA VAL A 230 -64.01 13.85 10.44
C VAL A 230 -62.51 13.52 10.42
N THR A 231 -61.79 14.23 11.25
CA THR A 231 -60.34 14.18 11.54
C THR A 231 -59.94 12.86 12.21
N SER A 232 -58.86 12.23 11.74
CA SER A 232 -58.05 11.29 12.54
C SER A 232 -56.61 11.25 11.99
N PRO A 233 -55.59 11.19 12.87
CA PRO A 233 -54.20 11.40 12.48
C PRO A 233 -53.65 10.17 11.74
N GLU A 234 -53.02 10.46 10.61
CA GLU A 234 -52.28 9.54 9.77
C GLU A 234 -51.08 8.95 10.55
N PRO A 235 -51.00 7.62 10.75
CA PRO A 235 -49.78 7.01 11.27
C PRO A 235 -48.72 7.09 10.17
N ALA A 236 -47.66 7.84 10.44
CA ALA A 236 -46.48 7.90 9.58
C ALA A 236 -46.12 6.51 9.06
N LEU A 237 -46.16 6.38 7.73
CA LEU A 237 -45.69 5.21 6.99
C LEU A 237 -44.28 4.88 7.46
N LYS A 238 -44.16 3.85 8.31
CA LYS A 238 -42.90 3.23 8.64
C LYS A 238 -42.32 2.73 7.33
N ALA A 239 -41.20 3.33 6.92
CA ALA A 239 -40.37 2.80 5.84
C ALA A 239 -40.15 1.30 6.10
N PRO A 240 -40.16 0.46 5.06
CA PRO A 240 -39.94 -0.97 5.22
C PRO A 240 -38.54 -1.17 5.80
N VAL A 241 -38.48 -1.59 7.06
CA VAL A 241 -37.25 -2.08 7.68
C VAL A 241 -36.90 -3.34 6.92
N MET A 242 -35.95 -3.23 5.99
CA MET A 242 -35.36 -4.38 5.32
C MET A 242 -34.94 -5.39 6.40
N PRO A 243 -35.26 -6.69 6.24
CA PRO A 243 -34.86 -7.70 7.20
C PRO A 243 -33.33 -7.70 7.29
N ARG A 244 -32.81 -7.30 8.46
CA ARG A 244 -31.37 -7.30 8.73
C ARG A 244 -30.83 -8.72 8.55
N GLU A 245 -29.74 -8.84 7.80
CA GLU A 245 -28.99 -10.09 7.70
C GLU A 245 -28.59 -10.54 9.10
N GLU A 246 -28.78 -11.82 9.43
CA GLU A 246 -28.41 -12.36 10.74
C GLU A 246 -26.89 -12.25 10.95
N PRO A 247 -26.42 -11.95 12.18
CA PRO A 247 -24.98 -11.87 12.49
C PRO A 247 -24.22 -13.13 12.05
N ARG A 248 -23.19 -12.93 11.23
CA ARG A 248 -22.37 -14.01 10.68
C ARG A 248 -21.09 -14.20 11.49
N ILE A 249 -21.23 -14.71 12.71
CA ILE A 249 -20.10 -14.91 13.63
C ILE A 249 -19.46 -16.29 13.37
N LEU A 250 -18.33 -16.32 12.67
CA LEU A 250 -17.64 -17.55 12.24
C LEU A 250 -16.46 -17.98 13.13
N ILE A 251 -16.44 -17.48 14.37
CA ILE A 251 -15.47 -17.86 15.41
C ILE A 251 -16.14 -18.69 16.50
N ASP A 252 -15.36 -19.44 17.26
CA ASP A 252 -15.88 -20.24 18.36
C ASP A 252 -16.20 -19.35 19.56
N GLN A 253 -17.48 -19.01 19.72
CA GLN A 253 -17.96 -18.12 20.77
C GLN A 253 -17.84 -18.74 22.18
N SER A 254 -17.70 -20.07 22.30
CA SER A 254 -17.54 -20.72 23.61
C SER A 254 -16.20 -20.38 24.28
N LEU A 255 -15.22 -19.94 23.48
CA LEU A 255 -13.91 -19.52 23.94
C LEU A 255 -13.86 -18.06 24.36
N LEU A 256 -14.93 -17.29 24.12
CA LEU A 256 -15.02 -15.89 24.48
C LEU A 256 -15.52 -15.72 25.92
N SER A 257 -14.97 -14.70 26.58
CA SER A 257 -15.41 -14.22 27.87
C SER A 257 -16.89 -13.83 27.85
N ASP A 258 -17.52 -13.83 29.03
CA ASP A 258 -18.91 -13.38 29.15
C ASP A 258 -19.09 -11.93 28.68
N LYS A 259 -18.07 -11.08 28.91
CA LYS A 259 -18.06 -9.69 28.44
C LYS A 259 -18.05 -9.62 26.90
N ALA A 260 -17.20 -10.40 26.23
CA ALA A 260 -17.14 -10.42 24.76
C ALA A 260 -18.41 -10.99 24.14
N ARG A 261 -19.01 -12.04 24.74
CA ARG A 261 -20.31 -12.57 24.29
C ARG A 261 -21.44 -11.56 24.49
N ALA A 262 -21.47 -10.86 25.61
CA ALA A 262 -22.43 -9.79 25.85
C ALA A 262 -22.27 -8.65 24.84
N ALA A 263 -21.04 -8.26 24.49
CA ALA A 263 -20.76 -7.26 23.48
C ALA A 263 -21.25 -7.70 22.08
N LEU A 264 -21.00 -8.95 21.68
CA LEU A 264 -21.52 -9.51 20.43
C LEU A 264 -23.05 -9.50 20.36
N ALA A 265 -23.71 -9.81 21.48
CA ALA A 265 -25.17 -9.84 21.56
C ALA A 265 -25.82 -8.46 21.38
N LYS A 266 -25.07 -7.36 21.55
CA LYS A 266 -25.56 -6.00 21.30
C LYS A 266 -25.70 -5.68 19.80
N GLY A 267 -25.07 -6.45 18.91
CA GLY A 267 -25.08 -6.20 17.46
C GLY A 267 -24.63 -4.77 17.13
N PRO A 268 -25.46 -3.96 16.44
CA PRO A 268 -25.09 -2.59 16.05
C PRO A 268 -24.97 -1.62 17.25
N ASN A 269 -25.46 -2.01 18.42
CA ASN A 269 -25.35 -1.24 19.66
C ASN A 269 -24.09 -1.57 20.46
N ILE A 270 -23.17 -2.37 19.91
CA ILE A 270 -21.86 -2.60 20.53
C ILE A 270 -21.16 -1.26 20.75
N GLU A 271 -20.69 -1.01 21.97
CA GLU A 271 -19.97 0.22 22.27
C GLU A 271 -18.55 0.19 21.71
N PHE A 272 -18.02 1.36 21.39
CA PHE A 272 -16.70 1.48 20.77
C PHE A 272 -15.60 0.78 21.57
N LEU A 273 -15.56 0.96 22.90
CA LEU A 273 -14.60 0.31 23.79
C LEU A 273 -14.76 -1.22 23.79
N GLU A 274 -16.00 -1.70 23.80
CA GLU A 274 -16.32 -3.13 23.83
C GLU A 274 -15.89 -3.83 22.54
N ALA A 275 -16.07 -3.17 21.40
CA ALA A 275 -15.61 -3.70 20.11
C ALA A 275 -14.08 -3.82 20.04
N PHE A 276 -13.33 -2.86 20.60
CA PHE A 276 -11.88 -2.97 20.73
C PHE A 276 -11.47 -4.14 21.63
N ASP A 277 -12.11 -4.26 22.79
CA ASP A 277 -11.83 -5.34 23.74
C ASP A 277 -12.15 -6.71 23.13
N LEU A 278 -13.27 -6.82 22.42
CA LEU A 278 -13.65 -8.01 21.64
C LEU A 278 -12.61 -8.34 20.58
N TYR A 279 -12.20 -7.36 19.77
CA TYR A 279 -11.15 -7.55 18.76
C TYR A 279 -9.85 -8.03 19.41
N PHE A 280 -9.42 -7.43 20.53
CA PHE A 280 -8.20 -7.86 21.23
C PHE A 280 -8.32 -9.28 21.75
N GLU A 281 -9.45 -9.65 22.35
CA GLU A 281 -9.66 -11.01 22.85
C GLU A 281 -9.57 -12.04 21.72
N ILE A 282 -10.22 -11.77 20.58
CA ILE A 282 -10.17 -12.62 19.39
C ILE A 282 -8.73 -12.75 18.87
N LYS A 283 -7.97 -11.66 18.81
CA LYS A 283 -6.55 -11.69 18.41
C LYS A 283 -5.70 -12.46 19.41
N GLU A 284 -5.92 -12.28 20.72
CA GLU A 284 -5.18 -12.99 21.78
C GLU A 284 -5.50 -14.49 21.82
N LEU A 285 -6.71 -14.90 21.40
CA LEU A 285 -7.04 -16.31 21.17
C LEU A 285 -6.28 -16.90 19.97
N GLY A 286 -5.80 -16.06 19.04
CA GLY A 286 -4.97 -16.48 17.90
C GLY A 286 -5.73 -16.60 16.58
N TYR A 287 -6.86 -15.90 16.44
CA TYR A 287 -7.55 -15.75 15.17
C TYR A 287 -6.85 -14.72 14.26
N GLY A 288 -6.97 -14.91 12.95
CA GLY A 288 -6.50 -14.00 11.90
C GLY A 288 -7.41 -12.78 11.73
N ASP A 289 -7.38 -12.15 10.56
CA ASP A 289 -8.21 -10.97 10.24
C ASP A 289 -9.31 -11.29 9.20
N LEU A 290 -9.40 -12.54 8.72
CA LEU A 290 -10.35 -12.97 7.66
C LEU A 290 -11.72 -13.33 8.24
N PHE A 291 -12.42 -12.37 8.85
CA PHE A 291 -13.63 -12.65 9.64
C PHE A 291 -14.85 -13.10 8.82
N GLU A 292 -14.80 -12.92 7.49
CA GLU A 292 -15.83 -13.38 6.54
C GLU A 292 -15.86 -14.90 6.33
N ALA A 293 -14.78 -15.60 6.74
CA ALA A 293 -14.63 -17.04 6.58
C ALA A 293 -14.34 -17.72 7.91
N ARG A 294 -14.66 -19.02 8.00
CA ARG A 294 -14.32 -19.82 9.18
C ARG A 294 -12.80 -19.98 9.25
N GLN A 295 -12.22 -19.62 10.39
CA GLN A 295 -10.77 -19.66 10.58
C GLN A 295 -10.37 -20.71 11.61
N LYS A 296 -9.19 -21.31 11.40
CA LYS A 296 -8.53 -22.09 12.45
C LYS A 296 -7.85 -21.14 13.44
N ARG A 297 -7.96 -21.48 14.72
CA ARG A 297 -7.29 -20.79 15.82
C ARG A 297 -5.84 -21.27 15.94
N PHE A 298 -4.90 -20.33 16.13
CA PHE A 298 -3.50 -20.64 16.40
C PHE A 298 -3.04 -19.96 17.70
N PRO A 299 -3.12 -20.62 18.86
CA PRO A 299 -2.84 -20.00 20.17
C PRO A 299 -1.48 -19.30 20.26
N ASP A 300 -0.43 -19.85 19.63
CA ASP A 300 0.90 -19.23 19.65
C ASP A 300 0.96 -17.94 18.82
N LYS A 301 0.16 -17.82 17.75
CA LYS A 301 -0.02 -16.52 17.06
C LYS A 301 -0.67 -15.50 17.99
N GLY A 302 -1.61 -15.93 18.83
CA GLY A 302 -2.26 -15.07 19.83
C GLY A 302 -1.30 -14.57 20.90
N LYS A 303 -0.48 -15.48 21.48
CA LYS A 303 0.62 -15.11 22.39
C LYS A 303 1.60 -14.14 21.73
N ASN A 304 1.99 -14.40 20.49
CA ASN A 304 2.91 -13.53 19.76
C ASN A 304 2.29 -12.15 19.47
N TRP A 305 1.01 -12.10 19.11
CA TRP A 305 0.28 -10.85 18.92
C TRP A 305 0.24 -10.03 20.21
N LYS A 306 -0.09 -10.67 21.34
CA LYS A 306 -0.12 -10.02 22.66
C LYS A 306 1.22 -9.37 23.01
N ARG A 307 2.33 -10.06 22.75
CA ARG A 307 3.70 -9.60 23.01
C ARG A 307 4.14 -8.47 22.07
N THR A 308 3.88 -8.59 20.78
CA THR A 308 4.46 -7.71 19.75
C THR A 308 3.58 -6.52 19.37
N SER A 309 2.26 -6.73 19.35
CA SER A 309 1.28 -5.79 18.79
C SER A 309 0.29 -5.30 19.85
N GLY A 310 -0.03 -6.12 20.85
CA GLY A 310 -1.07 -5.84 21.84
C GLY A 310 -0.88 -4.53 22.61
N GLY A 311 0.35 -4.21 23.03
CA GLY A 311 0.65 -2.94 23.71
C GLY A 311 0.35 -1.71 22.85
N ASN A 312 0.75 -1.74 21.58
CA ASN A 312 0.48 -0.65 20.64
C ASN A 312 -1.00 -0.54 20.27
N ALA A 313 -1.69 -1.68 20.16
CA ALA A 313 -3.11 -1.73 19.87
C ALA A 313 -3.94 -1.16 21.02
N ARG A 314 -3.63 -1.54 22.27
CA ARG A 314 -4.24 -0.96 23.48
C ARG A 314 -4.01 0.54 23.56
N LYS A 315 -2.79 1.02 23.27
CA LYS A 315 -2.52 2.46 23.23
C LYS A 315 -3.36 3.18 22.18
N ALA A 316 -3.58 2.57 21.01
CA ALA A 316 -4.46 3.11 19.99
C ALA A 316 -5.91 3.19 20.50
N ARG A 317 -6.43 2.12 21.12
CA ARG A 317 -7.76 2.12 21.76
C ARG A 317 -7.90 3.26 22.77
N ASP A 318 -6.93 3.40 23.67
CA ASP A 318 -6.99 4.43 24.72
C ASP A 318 -7.04 5.84 24.12
N ILE A 319 -6.29 6.10 23.03
CA ILE A 319 -6.37 7.37 22.29
C ILE A 319 -7.74 7.56 21.64
N TRP A 320 -8.21 6.54 20.92
CA TRP A 320 -9.49 6.60 20.19
C TRP A 320 -10.66 6.83 21.14
N VAL A 321 -10.75 6.05 22.23
CA VAL A 321 -11.82 6.14 23.22
C VAL A 321 -11.79 7.47 23.99
N ASP A 322 -10.60 8.00 24.28
CA ASP A 322 -10.48 9.31 24.94
C ASP A 322 -10.93 10.47 24.05
N VAL A 323 -10.65 10.42 22.74
CA VAL A 323 -10.91 11.54 21.81
C VAL A 323 -12.30 11.47 21.17
N LEU A 324 -12.77 10.27 20.82
CA LEU A 324 -14.10 10.03 20.21
C LEU A 324 -15.18 9.79 21.29
N GLY A 325 -14.79 9.30 22.47
CA GLY A 325 -15.73 8.82 23.48
C GLY A 325 -16.11 7.36 23.30
N ASN A 326 -16.85 6.82 24.28
CA ASN A 326 -17.38 5.46 24.24
C ASN A 326 -18.87 5.47 23.86
N GLN A 327 -19.13 5.67 22.56
CA GLN A 327 -20.49 5.65 22.00
C GLN A 327 -20.77 4.34 21.24
N PRO A 328 -22.05 3.97 21.04
CA PRO A 328 -22.44 2.86 20.18
C PRO A 328 -21.91 3.01 18.76
N PHE A 329 -21.46 1.91 18.13
CA PHE A 329 -20.83 1.94 16.82
C PHE A 329 -21.70 2.58 15.72
N HIS A 330 -23.01 2.34 15.73
CA HIS A 330 -23.95 2.89 14.74
C HIS A 330 -24.15 4.42 14.85
N GLN A 331 -23.68 5.06 15.93
CA GLN A 331 -23.79 6.52 16.13
C GLN A 331 -22.54 7.26 15.65
N ILE A 332 -21.46 6.54 15.34
CA ILE A 332 -20.19 7.12 14.93
C ILE A 332 -20.30 7.56 13.47
N ASP A 333 -20.22 8.86 13.23
CA ASP A 333 -20.20 9.42 11.89
C ASP A 333 -18.76 9.62 11.40
N TRP A 334 -18.54 9.47 10.07
CA TRP A 334 -17.22 9.59 9.47
C TRP A 334 -16.60 10.98 9.64
N THR A 335 -17.40 12.05 9.77
CA THR A 335 -16.90 13.41 10.02
C THR A 335 -16.27 13.55 11.41
N GLU A 336 -16.81 12.85 12.41
CA GLU A 336 -16.21 12.77 13.75
C GLU A 336 -14.87 12.04 13.71
N VAL A 337 -14.80 10.96 12.91
CA VAL A 337 -13.57 10.17 12.71
C VAL A 337 -12.45 11.02 12.13
N ASP A 338 -12.73 11.88 11.14
CA ASP A 338 -11.73 12.81 10.59
C ASP A 338 -11.25 13.81 11.66
N GLY A 339 -12.18 14.36 12.45
CA GLY A 339 -11.86 15.21 13.59
C GLY A 339 -10.92 14.53 14.60
N VAL A 340 -11.13 13.24 14.88
CA VAL A 340 -10.24 12.45 15.74
C VAL A 340 -8.86 12.25 15.10
N LEU A 341 -8.79 11.91 13.82
CA LEU A 341 -7.51 11.73 13.11
C LEU A 341 -6.65 13.00 13.17
N ASN A 342 -7.28 14.17 13.04
CA ASN A 342 -6.62 15.47 13.19
C ASN A 342 -6.00 15.66 14.59
N VAL A 343 -6.69 15.21 15.65
CA VAL A 343 -6.14 15.20 17.02
C VAL A 343 -4.98 14.21 17.12
N ILE A 344 -5.14 12.97 16.65
CA ILE A 344 -4.09 11.93 16.74
C ILE A 344 -2.80 12.40 16.07
N ARG A 345 -2.89 13.02 14.90
CA ARG A 345 -1.73 13.53 14.15
C ARG A 345 -0.93 14.58 14.95
N ARG A 346 -1.62 15.37 15.77
CA ARG A 346 -1.03 16.46 16.58
C ARG A 346 -0.55 15.99 17.94
N ILE A 347 -0.71 14.72 18.32
CA ILE A 347 -0.20 14.24 19.61
C ILE A 347 1.33 14.41 19.67
N PRO A 348 1.90 14.95 20.77
CA PRO A 348 3.34 15.05 20.95
C PRO A 348 4.05 13.68 20.94
N LYS A 349 5.23 13.60 20.32
CA LYS A 349 6.06 12.38 20.20
C LYS A 349 6.35 11.72 21.55
N TYR A 350 6.56 12.53 22.59
CA TYR A 350 6.93 12.08 23.92
C TYR A 350 5.78 12.16 24.92
N HIS A 351 4.53 12.09 24.44
CA HIS A 351 3.35 12.03 25.31
C HIS A 351 3.49 10.91 26.35
N GLY A 352 3.14 11.21 27.60
CA GLY A 352 3.27 10.29 28.72
C GLY A 352 4.70 10.04 29.24
N LYS A 353 5.75 10.58 28.58
CA LYS A 353 7.15 10.39 29.01
C LYS A 353 7.75 11.61 29.70
N LYS A 354 7.28 12.82 29.35
CA LYS A 354 7.72 14.07 29.98
C LYS A 354 6.62 14.61 30.89
N LYS A 355 7.00 15.20 32.04
CA LYS A 355 6.06 15.76 33.01
C LYS A 355 5.10 16.79 32.40
N ASN A 356 5.59 17.64 31.48
CA ASN A 356 4.78 18.64 30.77
C ASN A 356 3.93 18.07 29.61
N LEU A 357 4.12 16.80 29.25
CA LEU A 357 3.41 16.10 28.17
C LEU A 357 2.61 14.90 28.70
N LEU A 358 2.22 14.94 29.98
CA LEU A 358 1.30 13.96 30.54
C LEU A 358 -0.11 14.22 30.03
N ASN A 359 -0.82 13.14 29.72
CA ASN A 359 -2.24 13.17 29.43
C ASN A 359 -3.01 13.12 30.78
N THR A 360 -3.36 14.28 31.32
CA THR A 360 -4.10 14.40 32.59
C THR A 360 -5.58 14.71 32.40
N LYS A 361 -5.96 15.38 31.30
CA LYS A 361 -7.34 15.80 30.99
C LYS A 361 -7.82 15.34 29.61
N GLY A 362 -7.14 14.38 28.99
CA GLY A 362 -7.40 13.91 27.64
C GLY A 362 -6.36 14.36 26.62
N PHE A 363 -6.36 13.69 25.47
CA PHE A 363 -5.44 13.95 24.35
C PHE A 363 -5.77 15.28 23.64
N ARG A 364 -7.03 15.74 23.64
CA ARG A 364 -7.39 17.06 23.09
C ARG A 364 -6.70 18.18 23.88
N ASP A 365 -6.85 18.18 25.20
CA ASP A 365 -6.15 19.12 26.10
C ASP A 365 -4.62 19.01 25.97
N LEU A 366 -4.08 17.79 25.83
CA LEU A 366 -2.65 17.63 25.62
C LEU A 366 -2.15 18.27 24.32
N VAL A 367 -2.92 18.16 23.24
CA VAL A 367 -2.60 18.79 21.96
C VAL A 367 -2.65 20.31 22.10
N GLU A 368 -3.74 20.84 22.66
CA GLU A 368 -3.92 22.29 22.87
C GLU A 368 -2.79 22.88 23.70
N ARG A 369 -2.46 22.28 24.84
CA ARG A 369 -1.33 22.73 25.68
C ARG A 369 0.02 22.66 24.96
N ALA A 370 0.22 21.68 24.09
CA ALA A 370 1.45 21.60 23.30
C ALA A 370 1.50 22.74 22.28
N ASP A 371 0.38 23.06 21.63
CA ASP A 371 0.29 24.17 20.67
C ASP A 371 0.48 25.53 21.37
N GLU A 372 -0.09 25.71 22.55
CA GLU A 372 0.12 26.90 23.39
C GLU A 372 1.60 27.04 23.80
N GLN A 373 2.26 25.94 24.15
CA GLN A 373 3.69 25.94 24.48
C GLN A 373 4.56 26.32 23.26
N GLU A 374 4.23 25.81 22.07
CA GLU A 374 4.91 26.17 20.83
C GLU A 374 4.75 27.67 20.52
N LEU A 375 3.53 28.20 20.66
CA LEU A 375 3.24 29.62 20.41
C LEU A 375 3.98 30.53 21.41
N ALA A 376 3.98 30.16 22.69
CA ALA A 376 4.69 30.90 23.73
C ALA A 376 6.21 30.86 23.51
N ALA A 377 6.77 29.69 23.16
CA ALA A 377 8.20 29.55 22.87
C ALA A 377 8.61 30.31 21.61
N ALA A 378 7.81 30.28 20.55
CA ALA A 378 8.07 31.03 19.33
C ALA A 378 8.04 32.55 19.60
N THR A 379 7.04 33.02 20.36
CA THR A 379 6.94 34.44 20.75
C THR A 379 8.17 34.88 21.55
N ALA A 380 8.56 34.11 22.57
CA ALA A 380 9.73 34.42 23.40
C ALA A 380 11.04 34.45 22.59
N LEU A 381 11.24 33.50 21.66
CA LEU A 381 12.42 33.49 20.79
C LEU A 381 12.44 34.68 19.82
N ARG A 382 11.28 35.09 19.28
CA ARG A 382 11.19 36.28 18.42
C ARG A 382 11.49 37.56 19.19
N GLU A 383 11.00 37.69 20.42
CA GLU A 383 11.33 38.82 21.30
C GLU A 383 12.82 38.87 21.62
N GLU A 384 13.45 37.72 21.89
CA GLU A 384 14.89 37.63 22.14
C GLU A 384 15.71 38.01 20.89
N LEU A 385 15.29 37.58 19.70
CA LEU A 385 15.93 37.96 18.45
C LEU A 385 15.77 39.46 18.16
N ALA A 386 14.59 40.03 18.42
CA ALA A 386 14.33 41.45 18.30
C ALA A 386 15.20 42.27 19.26
N ALA A 387 15.33 41.83 20.52
CA ALA A 387 16.21 42.47 21.51
C ALA A 387 17.69 42.43 21.10
N LYS A 388 18.12 41.40 20.36
CA LYS A 388 19.47 41.28 19.78
C LYS A 388 19.65 42.04 18.45
N GLY A 389 18.61 42.74 17.98
CA GLY A 389 18.63 43.44 16.69
C GLY A 389 18.69 42.52 15.47
N ILE A 390 18.37 41.23 15.64
CA ILE A 390 18.38 40.23 14.56
C ILE A 390 16.95 40.12 14.01
N SER A 391 16.68 40.80 12.90
CA SER A 391 15.36 40.83 12.24
C SER A 391 15.32 40.11 10.89
N LYS A 392 16.35 39.31 10.57
CA LYS A 392 16.41 38.56 9.30
C LYS A 392 15.27 37.53 9.24
N PRO A 393 14.48 37.45 8.14
CA PRO A 393 13.39 36.49 8.00
C PRO A 393 13.80 35.04 8.29
N ALA A 394 14.96 34.62 7.79
CA ALA A 394 15.49 33.26 8.03
C ALA A 394 15.77 32.95 9.51
N ALA A 395 16.10 33.96 10.33
CA ALA A 395 16.34 33.76 11.76
C ALA A 395 15.01 33.59 12.53
N LEU A 396 13.97 34.32 12.11
CA LEU A 396 12.63 34.18 12.66
C LEU A 396 12.01 32.83 12.29
N GLU A 397 12.13 32.41 11.02
CA GLU A 397 11.68 31.09 10.58
C GLU A 397 12.38 29.96 11.34
N ARG A 398 13.68 30.08 11.59
CA ARG A 398 14.43 29.10 12.38
C ARG A 398 13.98 29.07 13.83
N ALA A 399 13.74 30.23 14.44
CA ALA A 399 13.20 30.30 15.80
C ALA A 399 11.81 29.63 15.90
N ASP A 400 10.96 29.82 14.90
CA ASP A 400 9.65 29.16 14.84
C ASP A 400 9.78 27.64 14.71
N LEU A 401 10.74 27.15 13.94
CA LEU A 401 11.02 25.72 13.81
C LEU A 401 11.60 25.13 15.11
N ASP A 402 12.54 25.83 15.75
CA ASP A 402 13.17 25.38 16.99
C ASP A 402 12.18 25.38 18.17
N ALA A 403 11.14 26.22 18.13
CA ALA A 403 10.04 26.25 19.10
C ALA A 403 9.08 25.04 18.98
N LYS A 404 9.05 24.34 17.83
CA LYS A 404 8.09 23.25 17.61
C LYS A 404 8.35 22.04 18.51
N ILE A 405 7.28 21.53 19.09
CA ILE A 405 7.26 20.27 19.81
C ILE A 405 7.09 19.15 18.78
N PRO A 406 8.03 18.17 18.69
CA PRO A 406 7.90 17.08 17.74
C PRO A 406 6.61 16.29 17.94
N ARG A 407 5.83 16.11 16.87
CA ARG A 407 4.58 15.34 16.86
C ARG A 407 4.81 13.86 16.57
N LEU A 408 3.75 13.05 16.64
CA LEU A 408 3.82 11.64 16.30
C LEU A 408 4.39 11.44 14.89
N ARG A 409 5.25 10.43 14.75
CA ARG A 409 5.74 10.02 13.44
C ARG A 409 4.59 9.53 12.57
N VAL A 410 4.65 9.77 11.25
CA VAL A 410 3.60 9.34 10.30
C VAL A 410 3.32 7.85 10.43
N ALA A 411 4.35 7.01 10.53
CA ALA A 411 4.19 5.57 10.73
C ALA A 411 3.43 5.21 12.02
N THR A 412 3.56 6.00 13.09
CA THR A 412 2.84 5.79 14.35
C THR A 412 1.40 6.31 14.26
N PHE A 413 1.20 7.49 13.64
CA PHE A 413 -0.12 8.02 13.32
C PHE A 413 -0.95 7.01 12.50
N LEU A 414 -0.41 6.54 11.36
CA LEU A 414 -1.08 5.56 10.50
C LEU A 414 -1.41 4.27 11.24
N ARG A 415 -0.50 3.78 12.08
CA ARG A 415 -0.72 2.58 12.90
C ARG A 415 -1.84 2.75 13.91
N HIS A 416 -1.92 3.90 14.58
CA HIS A 416 -3.00 4.18 15.53
C HIS A 416 -4.34 4.39 14.80
N GLY A 417 -4.34 5.13 13.69
CA GLY A 417 -5.52 5.33 12.87
C GLY A 417 -6.11 4.03 12.33
N ARG A 418 -5.27 3.17 11.72
CA ARG A 418 -5.69 1.87 11.17
C ARG A 418 -6.31 0.92 12.17
N MET A 419 -6.06 1.08 13.47
CA MET A 419 -6.59 0.15 14.46
C MET A 419 -8.11 0.23 14.54
N ALA A 420 -8.70 1.44 14.49
CA ALA A 420 -10.15 1.59 14.49
C ALA A 420 -10.78 0.96 13.23
N ASN A 421 -10.15 1.15 12.06
CA ASN A 421 -10.58 0.49 10.82
C ASN A 421 -10.56 -1.04 10.93
N ARG A 422 -9.55 -1.63 11.57
CA ARG A 422 -9.49 -3.09 11.76
C ARG A 422 -10.65 -3.60 12.62
N VAL A 423 -11.04 -2.85 13.64
CA VAL A 423 -12.20 -3.17 14.48
C VAL A 423 -13.49 -3.04 13.65
N GLY A 424 -13.65 -1.94 12.90
CA GLY A 424 -14.80 -1.74 12.01
C GLY A 424 -14.95 -2.86 10.98
N LYS A 425 -13.88 -3.20 10.26
CA LYS A 425 -13.85 -4.33 9.31
C LYS A 425 -14.19 -5.67 9.95
N MET A 426 -13.76 -5.91 11.20
CA MET A 426 -14.15 -7.13 11.92
C MET A 426 -15.67 -7.16 12.14
N LEU A 427 -16.26 -6.07 12.62
CA LEU A 427 -17.69 -6.00 12.91
C LEU A 427 -18.53 -6.10 11.63
N GLU A 428 -18.11 -5.43 10.57
CA GLU A 428 -18.75 -5.45 9.26
C GLU A 428 -18.71 -6.87 8.65
N ALA A 429 -17.54 -7.52 8.66
CA ALA A 429 -17.39 -8.90 8.18
C ALA A 429 -18.23 -9.92 8.98
N MET A 430 -18.46 -9.64 10.28
CA MET A 430 -19.35 -10.42 11.13
C MET A 430 -20.83 -10.03 11.00
N LYS A 431 -21.17 -9.07 10.14
CA LYS A 431 -22.54 -8.54 9.96
C LYS A 431 -23.15 -8.00 11.25
N LEU A 432 -22.31 -7.41 12.11
CA LEU A 432 -22.76 -6.73 13.34
C LEU A 432 -23.09 -5.27 13.10
N ILE A 433 -22.47 -4.69 12.07
CA ILE A 433 -22.74 -3.36 11.53
C ILE A 433 -22.91 -3.46 10.02
N ASP A 434 -23.67 -2.54 9.44
CA ASP A 434 -23.95 -2.51 8.00
C ASP A 434 -22.83 -1.82 7.22
N GLU A 435 -22.23 -0.77 7.81
CA GLU A 435 -21.17 0.04 7.21
C GLU A 435 -20.09 0.36 8.26
N ASN A 436 -18.83 0.43 7.82
CA ASN A 436 -17.71 0.74 8.68
C ASN A 436 -17.39 2.26 8.66
N PRO A 437 -17.67 3.02 9.75
CA PRO A 437 -17.42 4.47 9.76
C PRO A 437 -15.94 4.84 9.75
N PHE A 438 -15.04 3.85 9.91
CA PHE A 438 -13.59 4.03 9.93
C PHE A 438 -12.91 3.68 8.60
N GLU A 439 -13.66 3.58 7.49
CA GLU A 439 -13.05 3.34 6.17
C GLU A 439 -11.99 4.38 5.80
N ILE A 440 -12.21 5.66 6.16
CA ILE A 440 -11.25 6.76 5.96
C ILE A 440 -9.92 6.55 6.71
N CYS A 441 -9.89 5.63 7.69
CA CYS A 441 -8.66 5.20 8.36
C CYS A 441 -7.91 4.12 7.55
N SER A 442 -8.12 4.08 6.25
CA SER A 442 -7.28 3.38 5.28
C SER A 442 -6.51 4.43 4.46
N TRP A 443 -5.25 4.14 4.17
CA TRP A 443 -4.42 5.00 3.36
C TRP A 443 -3.79 4.17 2.26
N THR A 444 -3.83 4.70 1.05
CA THR A 444 -3.08 4.22 -0.10
C THR A 444 -1.58 4.43 0.08
N ASN A 445 -0.77 3.76 -0.73
CA ASN A 445 0.67 3.94 -0.71
C ASN A 445 1.08 5.38 -1.07
N ASP A 446 0.32 6.03 -1.96
CA ASP A 446 0.58 7.40 -2.39
C ASP A 446 0.25 8.42 -1.30
N GLU A 447 -0.86 8.23 -0.58
CA GLU A 447 -1.18 9.05 0.60
C GLU A 447 -0.15 8.84 1.71
N GLU A 448 0.26 7.59 1.98
CA GLU A 448 1.34 7.31 2.92
C GLU A 448 2.63 8.05 2.53
N LYS A 449 2.99 8.03 1.24
CA LYS A 449 4.19 8.68 0.71
C LYS A 449 4.08 10.19 0.83
N ALA A 450 2.94 10.78 0.48
CA ALA A 450 2.67 12.21 0.61
C ALA A 450 2.76 12.66 2.08
N LEU A 451 2.18 11.89 3.01
CA LEU A 451 2.27 12.16 4.44
C LEU A 451 3.73 12.13 4.92
N LYS A 452 4.50 11.10 4.53
CA LYS A 452 5.92 10.96 4.87
C LYS A 452 6.81 12.05 4.24
N ALA A 453 6.47 12.55 3.06
CA ALA A 453 7.23 13.63 2.41
C ALA A 453 7.19 14.95 3.20
N SER A 454 6.10 15.20 3.94
CA SER A 454 5.96 16.37 4.81
C SER A 454 6.60 16.22 6.19
N GLU A 455 7.10 15.03 6.50
CA GLU A 455 7.66 14.71 7.81
C GLU A 455 9.12 15.15 7.89
N GLU A 456 9.53 15.81 9.00
CA GLU A 456 10.93 16.15 9.23
C GLU A 456 11.81 14.90 9.10
N ASP A 457 12.64 14.87 8.05
CA ASP A 457 13.58 13.78 7.86
C ASP A 457 14.62 13.86 8.97
N ARG A 458 14.47 12.96 9.94
CA ARG A 458 15.57 12.61 10.85
C ARG A 458 15.98 11.23 10.44
N SER A 459 16.56 11.16 9.26
CA SER A 459 17.27 9.99 8.78
C SER A 459 18.21 9.56 9.91
N ARG A 460 18.29 8.25 10.11
CA ARG A 460 19.23 7.70 11.09
C ARG A 460 20.61 8.18 10.65
N MET A 461 21.20 9.08 11.44
CA MET A 461 22.54 9.55 11.15
C MET A 461 23.49 8.36 11.24
N LEU A 462 24.35 8.24 10.25
CA LEU A 462 25.50 7.36 10.36
C LEU A 462 26.32 7.81 11.57
N TRP A 463 26.98 6.84 12.20
CA TRP A 463 27.82 7.15 13.35
C TRP A 463 29.03 7.98 12.94
N ASP A 464 29.49 7.89 11.68
CA ASP A 464 30.68 8.57 11.15
C ASP A 464 31.83 8.57 12.18
N ASP A 465 32.53 9.69 12.33
CA ASP A 465 33.60 9.86 13.31
C ASP A 465 33.09 9.87 14.76
N LYS A 466 31.77 9.99 14.99
CA LYS A 466 31.19 9.93 16.35
C LYS A 466 31.32 8.54 16.97
N ILE A 467 31.55 7.50 16.17
CA ILE A 467 31.87 6.16 16.71
C ILE A 467 33.15 6.19 17.55
N GLN A 468 34.11 7.06 17.21
CA GLN A 468 35.34 7.21 17.98
C GLN A 468 35.06 7.77 19.39
N LYS A 469 34.00 8.58 19.56
CA LYS A 469 33.58 9.05 20.88
C LYS A 469 33.01 7.92 21.74
N LEU A 470 32.30 6.96 21.11
CA LEU A 470 31.85 5.75 21.80
C LEU A 470 33.05 4.91 22.24
N PHE A 471 34.01 4.66 21.34
CA PHE A 471 35.20 3.88 21.66
C PHE A 471 36.17 4.57 22.60
N ALA A 472 36.10 5.90 22.73
CA ALA A 472 36.82 6.64 23.77
C ALA A 472 36.14 6.59 25.15
N SER A 473 34.95 6.00 25.27
CA SER A 473 34.26 5.89 26.56
C SER A 473 34.92 4.85 27.48
N PRO A 474 34.77 4.98 28.82
CA PRO A 474 35.44 4.12 29.80
C PRO A 474 35.33 2.61 29.53
N VAL A 475 34.15 2.16 29.13
CA VAL A 475 33.85 0.75 28.81
C VAL A 475 34.82 0.18 27.76
N TYR A 476 35.21 0.99 26.77
CA TYR A 476 36.13 0.60 25.68
C TYR A 476 37.60 0.88 25.99
N GLN A 477 37.89 1.56 27.10
CA GLN A 477 39.24 1.89 27.56
C GLN A 477 39.71 0.97 28.70
N GLY A 478 39.05 -0.17 28.88
CA GLY A 478 39.38 -1.16 29.92
C GLY A 478 38.83 -0.80 31.30
N GLN A 479 37.98 0.22 31.42
CA GLN A 479 37.27 0.60 32.65
C GLN A 479 35.85 0.03 32.59
N CYS A 480 35.75 -1.29 32.67
CA CYS A 480 34.53 -2.06 32.45
C CYS A 480 34.50 -3.25 33.41
N ASP A 481 33.43 -3.38 34.19
CA ASP A 481 33.20 -4.55 35.03
C ASP A 481 32.40 -5.62 34.26
N GLU A 482 32.31 -6.85 34.78
CA GLU A 482 31.58 -7.95 34.10
C GLU A 482 30.12 -7.59 33.77
N VAL A 483 29.48 -6.79 34.64
CA VAL A 483 28.10 -6.30 34.42
C VAL A 483 27.97 -5.41 33.19
N ASP A 484 29.06 -4.78 32.77
CA ASP A 484 29.13 -3.86 31.62
C ASP A 484 29.56 -4.56 30.32
N TYR A 485 29.92 -5.85 30.36
CA TYR A 485 30.32 -6.61 29.17
C TYR A 485 29.31 -6.55 28.02
N PRO A 486 27.98 -6.59 28.26
CA PRO A 486 27.01 -6.38 27.19
C PRO A 486 27.14 -5.00 26.51
N LEU A 487 27.49 -3.95 27.25
CA LEU A 487 27.71 -2.60 26.71
C LEU A 487 29.00 -2.51 25.89
N PHE A 488 30.00 -3.35 26.20
CA PHE A 488 31.21 -3.46 25.40
C PHE A 488 30.97 -4.25 24.10
N TRP A 489 30.47 -5.49 24.23
CA TRP A 489 30.38 -6.42 23.11
C TRP A 489 29.23 -6.13 22.15
N ALA A 490 28.06 -5.73 22.65
CA ALA A 490 26.89 -5.58 21.79
C ALA A 490 27.07 -4.53 20.68
N PRO A 491 27.63 -3.33 20.95
CA PRO A 491 27.88 -2.37 19.88
C PRO A 491 28.96 -2.82 18.88
N LEU A 492 29.95 -3.60 19.31
CA LEU A 492 30.98 -4.15 18.42
C LEU A 492 30.37 -5.18 17.46
N ILE A 493 29.58 -6.12 17.98
CA ILE A 493 28.90 -7.13 17.16
C ILE A 493 27.90 -6.43 16.22
N ALA A 494 27.13 -5.45 16.70
CA ALA A 494 26.23 -4.67 15.85
C ALA A 494 26.98 -3.94 14.72
N ARG A 495 28.16 -3.38 15.00
CA ARG A 495 28.98 -2.66 14.02
C ARG A 495 29.59 -3.57 12.96
N LEU A 496 30.01 -4.78 13.35
CA LEU A 496 30.74 -5.72 12.50
C LEU A 496 29.82 -6.68 11.74
N ALA A 497 28.72 -7.12 12.36
CA ALA A 497 27.81 -8.11 11.79
C ALA A 497 26.42 -7.54 11.41
N GLY A 498 26.10 -6.30 11.82
CA GLY A 498 24.81 -5.69 11.50
C GLY A 498 23.62 -6.29 12.25
N CYS A 499 23.86 -7.11 13.27
CA CYS A 499 22.82 -7.76 14.06
C CYS A 499 22.00 -6.76 14.90
N ARG A 500 20.75 -7.10 15.16
CA ARG A 500 19.89 -6.35 16.07
C ARG A 500 20.29 -6.59 17.52
N ALA A 501 20.02 -5.63 18.40
CA ALA A 501 20.31 -5.77 19.82
C ALA A 501 19.65 -7.03 20.42
N GLU A 502 18.41 -7.35 20.04
CA GLU A 502 17.72 -8.55 20.51
C GLU A 502 18.38 -9.86 20.03
N GLU A 503 19.06 -9.85 18.88
CA GLU A 503 19.79 -11.00 18.34
C GLU A 503 21.16 -11.18 19.03
N ILE A 504 21.77 -10.07 19.45
CA ILE A 504 23.09 -10.06 20.09
C ILE A 504 23.00 -10.40 21.57
N LEU A 505 22.04 -9.81 22.28
CA LEU A 505 21.89 -9.95 23.74
C LEU A 505 21.38 -11.34 24.18
N GLN A 506 21.09 -12.21 23.23
CA GLN A 506 20.70 -13.61 23.47
C GLN A 506 21.82 -14.62 23.22
N LEU A 507 22.98 -14.18 22.69
CA LEU A 507 24.08 -15.09 22.33
C LEU A 507 24.69 -15.72 23.60
N GLY A 508 24.77 -17.05 23.60
CA GLY A 508 25.52 -17.81 24.58
C GLY A 508 26.92 -18.20 24.08
N PRO A 509 27.79 -18.72 24.96
CA PRO A 509 29.11 -19.21 24.56
C PRO A 509 29.04 -20.28 23.45
N ASP A 510 28.04 -21.15 23.49
CA ASP A 510 27.83 -22.24 22.52
C ASP A 510 27.32 -21.76 21.15
N ASP A 511 27.04 -20.47 21.00
CA ASP A 511 26.65 -19.88 19.72
C ASP A 511 27.86 -19.45 18.90
N PHE A 512 29.07 -19.39 19.47
CA PHE A 512 30.28 -18.99 18.77
C PHE A 512 31.03 -20.22 18.25
N GLY A 513 31.57 -20.12 17.03
CA GLY A 513 32.31 -21.19 16.40
C GLY A 513 33.30 -20.70 15.35
N SER A 514 33.99 -21.65 14.75
CA SER A 514 34.88 -21.39 13.62
C SER A 514 34.75 -22.51 12.59
N GLU A 515 34.59 -22.16 11.32
CA GLU A 515 34.55 -23.11 10.21
C GLU A 515 35.50 -22.62 9.12
N ASN A 516 36.40 -23.49 8.64
CA ASN A 516 37.42 -23.15 7.64
C ASN A 516 38.26 -21.91 7.99
N GLY A 517 38.53 -21.71 9.30
CA GLY A 517 39.27 -20.54 9.79
C GLY A 517 38.46 -19.25 9.85
N ILE A 518 37.16 -19.28 9.52
CA ILE A 518 36.25 -18.15 9.60
C ILE A 518 35.46 -18.27 10.90
N ALA A 519 35.63 -17.28 11.78
CA ALA A 519 34.83 -17.18 13.00
C ALA A 519 33.37 -16.83 12.65
N TYR A 520 32.42 -17.51 13.27
CA TYR A 520 31.00 -17.24 13.12
C TYR A 520 30.30 -17.28 14.48
N PHE A 521 29.07 -16.78 14.50
CA PHE A 521 28.14 -17.07 15.57
C PHE A 521 26.75 -17.38 15.01
N THR A 522 25.98 -18.20 15.72
CA THR A 522 24.66 -18.66 15.29
C THR A 522 23.57 -17.92 16.05
N VAL A 523 22.69 -17.23 15.34
CA VAL A 523 21.51 -16.58 15.92
C VAL A 523 20.35 -17.57 15.91
N ARG A 524 20.00 -18.13 17.07
CA ARG A 524 18.93 -19.13 17.18
C ARG A 524 17.58 -18.53 17.56
N ASN A 525 16.51 -19.17 17.11
CA ASN A 525 15.14 -18.90 17.55
C ASN A 525 14.68 -19.98 18.54
N VAL A 526 15.18 -19.91 19.78
CA VAL A 526 14.86 -20.87 20.87
C VAL A 526 13.80 -20.31 21.82
N ALA A 527 13.18 -21.16 22.66
CA ALA A 527 12.19 -20.71 23.63
C ALA A 527 12.77 -19.62 24.57
N GLY A 528 12.16 -18.42 24.55
CA GLY A 528 12.63 -17.23 25.27
C GLY A 528 13.35 -16.21 24.39
N ASN A 529 13.87 -16.65 23.24
CA ASN A 529 14.59 -15.90 22.23
C ASN A 529 13.69 -15.71 20.99
N HIS A 530 13.78 -14.58 20.31
CA HIS A 530 12.92 -14.36 19.15
C HIS A 530 13.55 -13.45 18.11
N VAL A 531 13.89 -14.03 16.96
CA VAL A 531 14.38 -13.30 15.79
C VAL A 531 13.18 -12.78 14.98
N LYS A 532 13.26 -11.54 14.49
CA LYS A 532 12.16 -10.93 13.71
C LYS A 532 12.07 -11.42 12.26
N SER A 533 13.12 -12.06 11.75
CA SER A 533 13.22 -12.53 10.37
C SER A 533 13.61 -13.99 10.31
N SER A 534 12.96 -14.75 9.43
CA SER A 534 13.31 -16.14 9.08
C SER A 534 14.52 -16.25 8.14
N ALA A 535 15.27 -15.16 7.96
CA ALA A 535 16.42 -15.09 7.05
C ALA A 535 17.69 -15.76 7.60
N GLY A 536 17.59 -16.42 8.77
CA GLY A 536 18.69 -17.11 9.43
C GLY A 536 18.41 -18.59 9.70
N GLU A 537 17.39 -19.17 9.05
CA GLU A 537 17.18 -20.63 8.97
C GLU A 537 17.80 -21.21 7.70
#